data_AF-A0A7Y1XKN2-F1
#
_entry.id   AF-A0A7Y1XKN2-F1
#
_cell.length_a   1.000
_cell.length_b   1.000
_cell.length_c   1.000
_cell.angle_alpha   90.00
_cell.angle_beta   90.00
_cell.angle_gamma   90.00
#
_symmetry.space_group_name_H-M   'P 1'
#
loop_
_entity.id
_entity.type
_entity.pdbx_description
1 polymer ?
#
loop_
_entity_poly.entity_id
_entity_poly.type
_entity_poly.pdbx_seq_one_letter_code
_entity_poly.pdbx_strand_id
1 'polypeptide(L)'
;MYVVKRDGRKEPMMFDKITARVRKLCYGLNDLVDPVKVAMRVIEGLYDGVTTSELDNLAAEIAATLTTAHPDYAKLAARISVSNLHKNTKKSFSETMKDLYEYVNPRTGKKAPLLSDEVFKVISENAEKLDSTIIYNRDFGYDYFGFKTLERSYLLKLNGKIAERPQHMLMRVAVGIHLNDLDS
;
A
#
# COMPACT_ATOMS: atom_id res chain seq x y z
N MET A 1 -8.20 25.58 6.23
CA MET A 1 -8.38 24.25 5.62
C MET A 1 -7.84 23.20 6.57
N TYR A 2 -8.60 22.13 6.79
CA TYR A 2 -8.24 21.00 7.64
C TYR A 2 -8.12 19.71 6.82
N VAL A 3 -7.25 18.82 7.28
CA VAL A 3 -7.07 17.46 6.73
C VAL A 3 -7.55 16.44 7.76
N VAL A 4 -8.26 15.41 7.31
CA VAL A 4 -8.74 14.32 8.16
C VAL A 4 -7.70 13.19 8.18
N LYS A 5 -7.15 12.89 9.34
CA LYS A 5 -6.23 11.77 9.54
C LYS A 5 -6.94 10.42 9.45
N ARG A 6 -6.17 9.35 9.26
CA ARG A 6 -6.67 7.97 9.20
C ARG A 6 -7.39 7.53 10.49
N ASP A 7 -7.05 8.14 11.61
CA ASP A 7 -7.71 7.94 12.92
C ASP A 7 -8.94 8.84 13.13
N GLY A 8 -9.35 9.60 12.11
CA GLY A 8 -10.51 10.51 12.15
C GLY A 8 -10.22 11.90 12.73
N ARG A 9 -9.03 12.15 13.28
CA ARG A 9 -8.68 13.47 13.83
C ARG A 9 -8.53 14.52 12.72
N LYS A 10 -9.00 15.73 12.98
CA LYS A 10 -8.79 16.89 12.10
C LYS A 10 -7.50 17.61 12.50
N GLU A 11 -6.64 17.90 11.53
CA GLU A 11 -5.47 18.76 11.74
C GLU A 11 -5.46 19.91 10.75
N PRO A 12 -4.97 21.10 11.16
CA PRO A 12 -4.70 22.18 10.22
C PRO A 12 -3.75 21.70 9.12
N MET A 13 -4.07 22.02 7.88
CA MET A 13 -3.20 21.73 6.76
C MET A 13 -1.90 22.54 6.90
N MET A 14 -0.75 21.85 6.81
CA MET A 14 0.57 22.48 6.83
C MET A 14 1.36 22.08 5.59
N PHE A 15 1.78 23.06 4.79
CA PHE A 15 2.55 22.83 3.56
C PHE A 15 3.83 22.01 3.82
N ASP A 16 4.59 22.39 4.85
CA ASP A 16 5.85 21.74 5.18
C ASP A 16 5.69 20.25 5.48
N LYS A 17 4.54 19.82 6.03
CA LYS A 17 4.26 18.40 6.28
C LYS A 17 4.09 17.61 4.98
N ILE A 18 3.45 18.20 3.97
CA ILE A 18 3.26 17.56 2.66
C ILE A 18 4.61 17.44 1.95
N THR A 19 5.34 18.55 1.86
CA THR A 19 6.67 18.59 1.23
C THR A 19 7.66 17.66 1.92
N ALA A 20 7.70 17.65 3.26
CA ALA A 20 8.57 16.75 4.01
C ALA A 20 8.22 15.27 3.78
N ARG A 21 6.93 14.95 3.62
CA ARG A 21 6.48 13.58 3.34
C ARG A 21 6.94 13.11 1.96
N VAL A 22 6.78 13.94 0.92
CA VAL A 22 7.25 13.62 -0.44
C VAL A 22 8.78 13.51 -0.46
N ARG A 23 9.47 14.48 0.14
CA ARG A 23 10.94 14.51 0.20
C ARG A 23 11.55 13.26 0.82
N LYS A 24 10.94 12.71 1.89
CA LYS A 24 11.38 11.45 2.51
C LYS A 24 11.36 10.26 1.57
N LEU A 25 10.57 10.30 0.50
CA LEU A 25 10.44 9.22 -0.49
C LEU A 25 11.34 9.42 -1.71
N CYS A 26 12.06 10.55 -1.81
CA CYS A 26 12.98 10.87 -2.89
C CYS A 26 14.39 10.27 -2.72
N TYR A 27 14.62 9.37 -1.75
CA TYR A 27 15.94 8.80 -1.50
C TYR A 27 16.51 8.09 -2.73
N GLY A 28 17.74 8.42 -3.13
CA GLY A 28 18.40 7.81 -4.29
C GLY A 28 17.69 8.04 -5.63
N LEU A 29 16.82 9.06 -5.72
CA LEU A 29 16.30 9.55 -7.01
C LEU A 29 17.23 10.65 -7.54
N ASN A 30 17.17 10.90 -8.85
CA ASN A 30 17.89 12.00 -9.47
C ASN A 30 17.49 13.37 -8.89
N ASP A 31 18.44 14.31 -8.79
CA ASP A 31 18.23 15.67 -8.28
C ASP A 31 17.20 16.50 -9.07
N LEU A 32 16.91 16.11 -10.32
CA LEU A 32 15.84 16.70 -11.14
C LEU A 32 14.43 16.40 -10.59
N VAL A 33 14.30 15.41 -9.69
CA VAL A 33 13.05 15.09 -9.00
C VAL A 33 12.87 16.04 -7.81
N ASP A 34 12.06 17.07 -8.03
CA ASP A 34 11.79 18.10 -7.05
C ASP A 34 10.50 17.80 -6.25
N PRO A 35 10.62 17.45 -4.94
CA PRO A 35 9.46 17.20 -4.10
C PRO A 35 8.60 18.44 -3.87
N VAL A 36 9.16 19.65 -4.00
CA VAL A 36 8.43 20.91 -3.83
C VAL A 36 7.44 21.12 -4.98
N LYS A 37 7.85 20.82 -6.22
CA LYS A 37 6.95 20.89 -7.40
C LYS A 37 5.73 19.99 -7.24
N VAL A 38 5.92 18.77 -6.74
CA VAL A 38 4.81 17.85 -6.45
C VAL A 38 3.91 18.45 -5.37
N ALA A 39 4.49 18.91 -4.26
CA ALA A 39 3.72 19.46 -3.14
C ALA A 39 2.91 20.70 -3.54
N MET A 40 3.47 21.61 -4.34
CA MET A 40 2.76 22.80 -4.83
C MET A 40 1.50 22.42 -5.62
N ARG A 41 1.64 21.50 -6.58
CA ARG A 41 0.49 21.01 -7.38
C ARG A 41 -0.54 20.26 -6.54
N VAL A 42 -0.11 19.56 -5.49
CA VAL A 42 -1.03 18.89 -4.56
C VAL A 42 -1.94 19.92 -3.90
N ILE A 43 -1.38 21.05 -3.43
CA ILE A 43 -2.15 22.11 -2.75
C ILE A 43 -3.26 22.67 -3.64
N GLU A 44 -2.95 22.90 -4.92
CA GLU A 44 -3.92 23.44 -5.89
C GLU A 44 -5.16 22.55 -6.03
N GLY A 45 -5.02 21.23 -5.79
CA GLY A 45 -6.12 20.26 -5.83
C GLY A 45 -6.78 19.97 -4.47
N LEU A 46 -6.40 20.64 -3.38
CA LEU A 46 -6.96 20.37 -2.05
C LEU A 46 -8.28 21.09 -1.80
N TYR A 47 -9.13 20.44 -1.03
CA TYR A 47 -10.38 20.98 -0.50
C TYR A 47 -10.48 20.73 1.01
N ASP A 48 -11.35 21.47 1.69
CA ASP A 48 -11.50 21.35 3.15
C ASP A 48 -12.09 19.99 3.54
N GLY A 49 -11.46 19.30 4.49
CA GLY A 49 -11.88 17.99 4.95
C GLY A 49 -11.30 16.80 4.16
N VAL A 50 -10.41 17.06 3.19
CA VAL A 50 -9.68 15.99 2.47
C VAL A 50 -8.98 15.04 3.44
N THR A 51 -9.01 13.73 3.17
CA THR A 51 -8.34 12.75 4.01
C THR A 51 -6.85 12.63 3.69
N THR A 52 -6.04 12.24 4.67
CA THR A 52 -4.61 11.97 4.44
C THR A 52 -4.35 10.84 3.44
N SER A 53 -5.30 9.92 3.22
CA SER A 53 -5.16 8.88 2.18
C SER A 53 -5.45 9.43 0.78
N GLU A 54 -6.44 10.30 0.63
CA GLU A 54 -6.72 11.00 -0.65
C GLU A 54 -5.58 11.94 -1.03
N LEU A 55 -5.01 12.64 -0.05
CA LEU A 55 -3.85 13.50 -0.28
C LEU A 55 -2.65 12.71 -0.82
N ASP A 56 -2.39 11.53 -0.25
CA ASP A 56 -1.31 10.66 -0.74
C ASP A 56 -1.61 10.12 -2.16
N ASN A 57 -2.87 9.81 -2.47
CA ASN A 57 -3.26 9.40 -3.82
C ASN A 57 -3.06 10.53 -4.84
N LEU A 58 -3.51 11.74 -4.51
CA LEU A 58 -3.32 12.93 -5.34
C LEU A 58 -1.83 13.23 -5.56
N ALA A 59 -1.00 13.11 -4.52
CA ALA A 59 0.44 13.29 -4.64
C ALA A 59 1.10 12.25 -5.55
N ALA A 60 0.65 10.99 -5.48
CA ALA A 60 1.13 9.94 -6.38
C ALA A 60 0.72 10.18 -7.83
N GLU A 61 -0.53 10.58 -8.07
CA GLU A 61 -1.04 10.90 -9.41
C GLU A 61 -0.28 12.07 -10.03
N ILE A 62 -0.09 13.15 -9.27
CA ILE A 62 0.70 14.31 -9.72
C ILE A 62 2.13 13.91 -10.03
N ALA A 63 2.79 13.15 -9.16
CA ALA A 63 4.13 12.65 -9.43
C ALA A 63 4.15 11.80 -10.72
N ALA A 64 3.15 10.95 -10.96
CA ALA A 64 3.07 10.15 -12.18
C ALA A 64 2.96 11.03 -13.44
N THR A 65 2.22 12.15 -13.41
CA THR A 65 2.15 13.09 -14.54
C THR A 65 3.50 13.75 -14.88
N LEU A 66 4.38 13.88 -13.88
CA LEU A 66 5.72 14.46 -14.04
C LEU A 66 6.76 13.46 -14.59
N THR A 67 6.36 12.22 -14.88
CA THR A 67 7.22 11.23 -15.55
C THR A 67 7.72 11.74 -16.91
N THR A 68 6.95 12.60 -17.58
CA THR A 68 7.35 13.27 -18.83
C THR A 68 8.53 14.21 -18.65
N ALA A 69 8.76 14.74 -17.44
CA ALA A 69 9.91 15.57 -17.12
C ALA A 69 11.14 14.73 -16.74
N HIS A 70 10.96 13.67 -15.96
CA HIS A 70 12.04 12.72 -15.62
C HIS A 70 11.46 11.36 -15.18
N PRO A 71 12.02 10.22 -15.62
CA PRO A 71 11.48 8.89 -15.31
C PRO A 71 11.43 8.55 -13.81
N ASP A 72 12.34 9.10 -12.99
CA ASP A 72 12.32 8.85 -11.55
C ASP A 72 11.09 9.42 -10.82
N TYR A 73 10.31 10.31 -11.45
CA TYR A 73 9.00 10.70 -10.91
C TYR A 73 8.01 9.52 -10.88
N ALA A 74 8.12 8.56 -11.81
CA ALA A 74 7.33 7.33 -11.76
C ALA A 74 7.72 6.47 -10.54
N LYS A 75 9.02 6.42 -10.19
CA LYS A 75 9.48 5.75 -8.96
C LYS A 75 8.94 6.48 -7.72
N LEU A 76 8.98 7.81 -7.70
CA LEU A 76 8.40 8.59 -6.60
C LEU A 76 6.90 8.33 -6.44
N ALA A 77 6.14 8.35 -7.54
CA ALA A 77 4.71 8.06 -7.56
C ALA A 77 4.39 6.66 -7.00
N ALA A 78 5.18 5.65 -7.40
CA ALA A 78 5.07 4.30 -6.87
C ALA A 78 5.34 4.26 -5.36
N ARG A 79 6.42 4.89 -4.90
CA ARG A 79 6.79 4.94 -3.49
C ARG A 79 5.75 5.64 -2.62
N ILE A 80 5.14 6.72 -3.12
CA ILE A 80 4.02 7.39 -2.43
C ILE A 80 2.83 6.43 -2.32
N SER A 81 2.46 5.75 -3.40
CA SER A 81 1.35 4.80 -3.44
C SER A 81 1.57 3.62 -2.48
N VAL A 82 2.77 3.04 -2.49
CA VAL A 82 3.16 1.95 -1.57
C VAL A 82 3.15 2.44 -0.12
N SER A 83 3.70 3.62 0.16
CA SER A 83 3.67 4.21 1.51
C SER A 83 2.23 4.44 1.99
N ASN A 84 1.33 4.84 1.09
CA ASN A 84 -0.09 4.98 1.39
C ASN A 84 -0.70 3.61 1.72
N LEU A 85 -0.49 2.60 0.87
CA LEU A 85 -1.01 1.25 1.07
C LEU A 85 -0.54 0.66 2.41
N HIS A 86 0.75 0.77 2.74
CA HIS A 86 1.29 0.28 4.01
C HIS A 86 0.63 0.92 5.23
N LYS A 87 0.19 2.17 5.14
CA LYS A 87 -0.55 2.85 6.22
C LYS A 87 -2.02 2.45 6.31
N ASN A 88 -2.57 1.84 5.26
CA ASN A 88 -3.97 1.41 5.19
C ASN A 88 -4.13 -0.12 5.33
N THR A 89 -3.03 -0.86 5.50
CA THR A 89 -3.00 -2.33 5.60
C THR A 89 -2.25 -2.77 6.86
N LYS A 90 -2.60 -3.95 7.39
CA LYS A 90 -1.87 -4.55 8.51
C LYS A 90 -0.42 -4.82 8.11
N LYS A 91 0.48 -4.78 9.10
CA LYS A 91 1.91 -5.07 8.87
C LYS A 91 2.18 -6.58 8.87
N SER A 92 1.54 -7.34 9.76
CA SER A 92 1.71 -8.80 9.81
C SER A 92 1.06 -9.46 8.58
N PHE A 93 1.76 -10.41 7.98
CA PHE A 93 1.23 -11.24 6.92
C PHE A 93 0.24 -12.25 7.49
N SER A 94 0.60 -12.96 8.55
CA SER A 94 -0.26 -13.96 9.19
C SER A 94 -1.60 -13.37 9.67
N GLU A 95 -1.60 -12.17 10.27
CA GLU A 95 -2.84 -11.48 10.65
C GLU A 95 -3.70 -11.10 9.45
N THR A 96 -3.09 -10.66 8.35
CA THR A 96 -3.81 -10.34 7.11
C THR A 96 -4.45 -11.61 6.53
N MET A 97 -3.73 -12.73 6.53
CA MET A 97 -4.24 -14.01 6.04
C MET A 97 -5.37 -14.54 6.91
N LYS A 98 -5.30 -14.34 8.22
CA LYS A 98 -6.40 -14.62 9.14
C LYS A 98 -7.66 -13.82 8.80
N ASP A 99 -7.54 -12.51 8.57
CA ASP A 99 -8.70 -11.69 8.19
C ASP A 99 -9.33 -12.15 6.85
N LEU A 100 -8.49 -12.58 5.90
CA LEU A 100 -8.93 -13.10 4.60
C LEU A 100 -9.64 -14.45 4.74
N TYR A 101 -9.15 -15.32 5.62
CA TYR A 101 -9.75 -16.62 5.90
C TYR A 101 -11.06 -16.49 6.67
N GLU A 102 -11.10 -15.63 7.68
CA GLU A 102 -12.29 -15.39 8.51
C GLU A 102 -13.34 -14.49 7.84
N TYR A 103 -13.14 -14.11 6.56
CA TYR A 103 -14.02 -13.20 5.85
C TYR A 103 -15.47 -13.71 5.79
N VAL A 104 -16.39 -12.83 6.21
CA VAL A 104 -17.84 -13.03 6.12
C VAL A 104 -18.39 -12.04 5.11
N ASN A 105 -19.16 -12.53 4.15
CA ASN A 105 -19.77 -11.67 3.15
C ASN A 105 -20.87 -10.81 3.80
N PRO A 106 -20.72 -9.46 3.83
CA PRO A 106 -21.63 -8.58 4.57
C PRO A 106 -23.04 -8.56 4.01
N ARG A 107 -23.25 -8.94 2.73
CA ARG A 107 -24.57 -8.98 2.10
C ARG A 107 -25.35 -10.24 2.46
N THR A 108 -24.66 -11.34 2.75
CA THR A 108 -25.29 -12.66 2.97
C THR A 108 -25.13 -13.17 4.40
N GLY A 109 -24.21 -12.59 5.18
CA GLY A 109 -23.87 -13.04 6.53
C GLY A 109 -23.15 -14.39 6.58
N LYS A 110 -22.80 -14.97 5.43
CA LYS A 110 -22.16 -16.29 5.34
C LYS A 110 -20.63 -16.17 5.27
N LYS A 111 -19.94 -17.15 5.85
CA LYS A 111 -18.50 -17.34 5.67
C LYS A 111 -18.19 -17.47 4.18
N ALA A 112 -17.22 -16.70 3.72
CA ALA A 112 -16.76 -16.69 2.33
C ALA A 112 -15.22 -16.58 2.34
N PRO A 113 -14.50 -17.55 2.93
CA PRO A 113 -13.05 -17.49 3.08
C PRO A 113 -12.39 -17.24 1.73
N LEU A 114 -11.41 -16.33 1.71
CA LEU A 114 -10.63 -16.01 0.51
C LEU A 114 -9.37 -16.86 0.38
N LEU A 115 -9.12 -17.75 1.33
CA LEU A 115 -8.02 -18.71 1.38
C LEU A 115 -8.57 -20.12 1.60
N SER A 116 -7.87 -21.14 1.09
CA SER A 116 -8.20 -22.53 1.40
C SER A 116 -7.80 -22.88 2.85
N ASP A 117 -8.50 -23.84 3.44
CA ASP A 117 -8.21 -24.34 4.80
C ASP A 117 -6.77 -24.85 4.92
N GLU A 118 -6.28 -25.54 3.88
CA GLU A 118 -4.93 -26.10 3.81
C GLU A 118 -3.86 -25.00 3.86
N VAL A 119 -3.99 -23.97 3.01
CA VAL A 119 -3.05 -22.84 2.98
C VAL A 119 -3.08 -22.07 4.29
N PHE A 120 -4.29 -21.82 4.83
CA PHE A 120 -4.41 -21.10 6.10
C PHE A 120 -3.79 -21.88 7.27
N LYS A 121 -3.94 -23.21 7.30
CA LYS A 121 -3.33 -24.06 8.31
C LYS A 121 -1.81 -23.93 8.30
N VAL A 122 -1.18 -24.08 7.13
CA VAL A 122 0.28 -23.93 6.97
C VAL A 122 0.75 -22.55 7.44
N ILE A 123 0.06 -21.49 7.02
CA ILE A 123 0.37 -20.11 7.42
C ILE A 123 0.28 -19.95 8.93
N SER A 124 -0.77 -20.51 9.55
CA SER A 124 -1.02 -20.41 10.99
C SER A 124 0.03 -21.16 11.82
N GLU A 125 0.43 -22.35 11.38
CA GLU A 125 1.44 -23.17 12.06
C GLU A 125 2.86 -22.56 11.95
N ASN A 126 3.10 -21.73 10.92
CA ASN A 126 4.42 -21.16 10.63
C ASN A 126 4.44 -19.63 10.67
N ALA A 127 3.48 -19.01 11.36
CA ALA A 127 3.22 -17.57 11.31
C ALA A 127 4.47 -16.72 11.62
N GLU A 128 5.22 -17.06 12.67
CA GLU A 128 6.42 -16.31 13.09
C GLU A 128 7.54 -16.38 12.04
N LYS A 129 7.81 -17.55 11.47
CA LYS A 129 8.81 -17.74 10.41
C LYS A 129 8.42 -16.95 9.16
N LEU A 130 7.16 -17.03 8.72
CA LEU A 130 6.69 -16.35 7.52
C LEU A 130 6.67 -14.82 7.69
N ASP A 131 6.19 -14.32 8.83
CA ASP A 131 6.16 -12.87 9.12
C ASP A 131 7.56 -12.26 9.18
N SER A 132 8.54 -12.98 9.75
CA SER A 132 9.93 -12.51 9.87
C SER A 132 10.72 -12.60 8.56
N THR A 133 10.32 -13.46 7.63
CA THR A 133 10.99 -13.64 6.33
C THR A 133 10.66 -12.51 5.35
N ILE A 134 9.52 -11.84 5.51
CA ILE A 134 9.05 -10.82 4.56
C ILE A 134 9.85 -9.52 4.68
N ILE A 135 10.44 -9.10 3.55
CA ILE A 135 11.15 -7.83 3.42
C ILE A 135 10.25 -6.78 2.77
N TYR A 136 9.48 -6.03 3.57
CA TYR A 136 8.53 -5.02 3.06
C TYR A 136 9.18 -3.87 2.26
N ASN A 137 10.48 -3.63 2.42
CA ASN A 137 11.18 -2.62 1.61
C ASN A 137 11.17 -2.99 0.10
N ARG A 138 10.98 -4.26 -0.25
CA ARG A 138 10.87 -4.71 -1.65
C ARG A 138 9.62 -4.16 -2.34
N ASP A 139 8.57 -3.78 -1.60
CA ASP A 139 7.39 -3.13 -2.18
C ASP A 139 7.71 -1.77 -2.82
N PHE A 140 8.79 -1.10 -2.41
CA PHE A 140 9.22 0.17 -3.01
C PHE A 140 10.02 0.00 -4.31
N GLY A 141 10.19 -1.24 -4.77
CA GLY A 141 10.87 -1.58 -6.03
C GLY A 141 9.96 -1.56 -7.27
N TYR A 142 8.63 -1.53 -7.08
CA TYR A 142 7.69 -1.41 -8.20
C TYR A 142 7.72 -0.02 -8.83
N ASP A 143 7.44 0.03 -10.14
CA ASP A 143 7.06 1.28 -10.79
C ASP A 143 5.57 1.61 -10.52
N TYR A 144 5.15 2.81 -10.93
CA TYR A 144 3.82 3.30 -10.61
C TYR A 144 2.73 2.47 -11.30
N PHE A 145 2.92 2.17 -12.59
CA PHE A 145 1.92 1.44 -13.39
C PHE A 145 1.81 -0.02 -12.99
N GLY A 146 2.94 -0.70 -12.72
CA GLY A 146 2.97 -2.05 -12.17
C GLY A 146 2.28 -2.10 -10.81
N PHE A 147 2.59 -1.17 -9.91
CA PHE A 147 1.90 -1.10 -8.61
C PHE A 147 0.39 -0.88 -8.76
N LYS A 148 -0.06 0.03 -9.62
CA LYS A 148 -1.49 0.27 -9.86
C LYS A 148 -2.20 -0.94 -10.47
N THR A 149 -1.49 -1.73 -11.27
CA THR A 149 -2.01 -2.99 -11.80
C THR A 149 -2.24 -4.01 -10.68
N LEU A 150 -1.28 -4.15 -9.77
CA LEU A 150 -1.42 -4.98 -8.57
C LEU A 150 -2.61 -4.54 -7.70
N GLU A 151 -2.68 -3.24 -7.41
CA GLU A 151 -3.73 -2.61 -6.60
C GLU A 151 -5.14 -2.88 -7.15
N ARG A 152 -5.28 -2.84 -8.49
CA ARG A 152 -6.57 -3.03 -9.16
C ARG A 152 -7.03 -4.47 -9.11
N SER A 153 -6.16 -5.42 -9.45
CA SER A 153 -6.57 -6.77 -9.86
C SER A 153 -5.98 -7.92 -9.05
N TYR A 154 -4.87 -7.73 -8.34
CA TYR A 154 -4.12 -8.84 -7.73
C TYR A 154 -4.16 -8.86 -6.21
N LEU A 155 -4.18 -7.70 -5.56
CA LEU A 155 -4.23 -7.61 -4.10
C LEU A 155 -5.66 -7.91 -3.61
N LEU A 156 -5.80 -8.87 -2.70
CA LEU A 156 -7.11 -9.24 -2.16
C LEU A 156 -7.72 -8.10 -1.35
N LYS A 157 -9.06 -8.02 -1.42
CA LYS A 157 -9.86 -6.95 -0.83
C LYS A 157 -10.85 -7.51 0.17
N LEU A 158 -10.97 -6.85 1.31
CA LEU A 158 -12.01 -7.06 2.30
C LEU A 158 -12.99 -5.88 2.22
N ASN A 159 -14.27 -6.16 1.98
CA ASN A 159 -15.31 -5.14 1.87
C ASN A 159 -14.96 -4.00 0.88
N GLY A 160 -14.34 -4.36 -0.25
CA GLY A 160 -13.91 -3.42 -1.28
C GLY A 160 -12.62 -2.64 -0.97
N LYS A 161 -12.04 -2.81 0.22
CA LYS A 161 -10.76 -2.20 0.61
C LYS A 161 -9.62 -3.21 0.50
N ILE A 162 -8.47 -2.76 0.03
CA ILE A 162 -7.30 -3.64 -0.11
C ILE A 162 -6.80 -4.04 1.27
N ALA A 163 -6.66 -5.34 1.47
CA ALA A 163 -6.15 -5.92 2.72
C ALA A 163 -4.67 -6.30 2.59
N GLU A 164 -4.26 -6.75 1.40
CA GLU A 164 -2.91 -7.27 1.16
C GLU A 164 -1.91 -6.20 0.70
N ARG A 165 -0.65 -6.38 1.11
CA ARG A 165 0.52 -5.75 0.49
C ARG A 165 1.05 -6.62 -0.67
N PRO A 166 1.85 -6.08 -1.60
CA PRO A 166 2.46 -6.90 -2.65
C PRO A 166 3.31 -8.05 -2.08
N GLN A 167 4.12 -7.81 -1.04
CA GLN A 167 4.82 -8.93 -0.37
C GLN A 167 3.88 -9.97 0.24
N HIS A 168 2.71 -9.59 0.74
CA HIS A 168 1.73 -10.55 1.26
C HIS A 168 1.18 -11.44 0.15
N MET A 169 0.85 -10.84 -1.00
CA MET A 169 0.40 -11.57 -2.17
C MET A 169 1.46 -12.57 -2.64
N LEU A 170 2.72 -12.14 -2.74
CA LEU A 170 3.84 -13.00 -3.16
C LEU A 170 4.04 -14.17 -2.18
N MET A 171 4.03 -13.90 -0.87
CA MET A 171 4.18 -14.96 0.14
C MET A 171 2.99 -15.92 0.12
N ARG A 172 1.77 -15.41 -0.03
CA ARG A 172 0.56 -16.24 -0.18
C ARG A 172 0.66 -17.16 -1.40
N VAL A 173 1.15 -16.65 -2.53
CA VAL A 173 1.36 -17.45 -3.74
C VAL A 173 2.42 -18.53 -3.50
N ALA A 174 3.55 -18.19 -2.87
CA ALA A 174 4.60 -19.15 -2.54
C ALA A 174 4.07 -20.27 -1.63
N VAL A 175 3.40 -19.93 -0.53
CA VAL A 175 2.79 -20.93 0.35
C VAL A 175 1.69 -21.73 -0.36
N GLY A 176 0.91 -21.10 -1.24
CA GLY A 176 -0.09 -21.79 -2.04
C GLY A 176 0.49 -22.82 -3.02
N ILE A 177 1.74 -22.65 -3.47
CA ILE A 177 2.43 -23.58 -4.37
C ILE A 177 3.16 -24.67 -3.58
N HIS A 178 3.88 -24.29 -2.51
CA HIS A 178 4.81 -25.17 -1.81
C HIS A 178 4.24 -25.80 -0.52
N LEU A 179 3.17 -25.24 0.03
CA LEU A 179 2.51 -25.72 1.25
C LEU A 179 3.52 -25.94 2.40
N ASN A 180 3.68 -27.20 2.85
CA ASN A 180 4.52 -27.56 3.99
C ASN A 180 6.03 -27.46 3.69
N ASP A 181 6.42 -27.29 2.43
CA ASP A 181 7.83 -27.13 2.05
C ASP A 181 8.24 -25.65 2.12
N LEU A 182 8.71 -25.25 3.30
CA LEU A 182 9.07 -23.85 3.60
C LEU A 182 10.53 -23.49 3.32
N ASP A 183 11.34 -24.44 2.88
CA ASP A 183 12.79 -24.26 2.68
C ASP A 183 13.21 -24.33 1.20
N SER A 184 12.27 -24.65 0.30
CA SER A 184 12.45 -24.60 -1.17
C SER A 184 12.57 -23.19 -1.74
#